data_AF-A0A9X6ABI9-F1
#
_entry.id   AF-A0A9X6ABI9-F1
#
_cell.length_a   1.000
_cell.length_b   1.000
_cell.length_c   1.000
_cell.angle_alpha   90.00
_cell.angle_beta   90.00
_cell.angle_gamma   90.00
#
_symmetry.space_group_name_H-M   'P 1'
#
loop_
_entity.id
_entity.type
_entity.pdbx_description
1 polymer ?
#
loop_
_entity_poly.entity_id
_entity_poly.type
_entity_poly.pdbx_seq_one_letter_code
_entity_poly.pdbx_strand_id
1 'polypeptide(L)'
;PVSSASPSPAPTVTVTRQQKPTAASGPAPSGYRTVHDPDGFSLAVPDGFTRDPQGERIFYMSPGQTFRLGIKATEPEAGGPPA
;
A
#
# COMPACT_ATOMS: atom_id res chain seq x y z
N PRO A 1 55.46 -17.30 -22.14
CA PRO A 1 54.75 -16.65 -21.01
C PRO A 1 53.53 -15.90 -21.54
N VAL A 2 52.31 -16.33 -21.20
CA VAL A 2 51.16 -15.49 -20.83
C VAL A 2 50.09 -16.38 -20.20
N SER A 3 49.59 -15.95 -19.05
CA SER A 3 48.77 -16.70 -18.09
C SER A 3 47.35 -17.02 -18.59
N SER A 4 46.88 -18.21 -18.21
CA SER A 4 45.46 -18.54 -18.12
C SER A 4 44.73 -17.58 -17.17
N ALA A 5 43.58 -17.07 -17.57
CA ALA A 5 42.60 -16.49 -16.66
C ALA A 5 41.30 -17.29 -16.77
N SER A 6 40.98 -18.07 -15.74
CA SER A 6 39.70 -18.78 -15.64
C SER A 6 38.55 -17.79 -15.45
N PRO A 7 37.38 -17.98 -16.08
CA PRO A 7 36.21 -17.15 -15.82
C PRO A 7 35.71 -17.37 -14.39
N SER A 8 35.63 -16.30 -13.61
CA SER A 8 35.03 -16.28 -12.27
C SER A 8 33.50 -16.22 -12.39
N PRO A 9 32.72 -17.04 -11.65
CA PRO A 9 31.27 -16.97 -11.69
C PRO A 9 30.78 -15.64 -11.08
N ALA A 10 30.08 -14.83 -11.88
CA ALA A 10 29.42 -13.62 -11.41
C ALA A 10 28.11 -13.98 -10.68
N PRO A 11 27.78 -13.38 -9.52
CA PRO A 11 26.50 -13.58 -8.87
C PRO A 11 25.38 -13.02 -9.75
N THR A 12 24.46 -13.89 -10.17
CA THR A 12 23.24 -13.47 -10.87
C THR A 12 22.18 -13.13 -9.82
N VAL A 13 21.76 -11.86 -9.77
CA VAL A 13 20.64 -11.43 -8.93
C VAL A 13 19.35 -11.70 -9.68
N THR A 14 18.60 -12.71 -9.24
CA THR A 14 17.25 -12.96 -9.74
C THR A 14 16.30 -12.00 -9.04
N VAL A 15 15.82 -10.99 -9.75
CA VAL A 15 14.74 -10.12 -9.26
C VAL A 15 13.43 -10.90 -9.31
N THR A 16 12.91 -11.28 -8.15
CA THR A 16 11.51 -11.74 -8.04
C THR A 16 10.61 -10.56 -8.39
N ARG A 17 9.90 -10.65 -9.52
CA ARG A 17 8.85 -9.68 -9.85
C ARG A 17 7.82 -9.69 -8.73
N GLN A 18 7.64 -8.56 -8.05
CA GLN A 18 6.54 -8.37 -7.11
C GLN A 18 5.24 -8.57 -7.90
N GLN A 19 4.44 -9.54 -7.47
CA GLN A 19 3.07 -9.66 -7.96
C GLN A 19 2.31 -8.44 -7.45
N LYS A 20 1.63 -7.74 -8.36
CA LYS A 20 0.65 -6.73 -8.00
C LYS A 20 -0.26 -7.33 -6.93
N PRO A 21 -0.42 -6.71 -5.75
CA PRO A 21 -1.35 -7.19 -4.75
C PRO A 21 -2.71 -7.34 -5.44
N THR A 22 -3.19 -8.58 -5.56
CA THR A 22 -4.57 -8.81 -5.97
C THR A 22 -5.41 -8.08 -4.93
N ALA A 23 -6.17 -7.07 -5.37
CA ALA A 23 -7.08 -6.35 -4.47
C ALA A 23 -7.86 -7.39 -3.69
N ALA A 24 -7.76 -7.35 -2.35
CA ALA A 24 -8.48 -8.27 -1.50
C ALA A 24 -9.98 -8.03 -1.74
N SER A 25 -10.57 -8.82 -2.64
CA SER A 25 -11.97 -8.69 -3.05
C SER A 25 -12.93 -9.35 -2.06
N GLY A 26 -12.45 -9.67 -0.86
CA GLY A 26 -13.24 -10.25 0.20
C GLY A 26 -14.11 -9.19 0.89
N PRO A 27 -15.28 -9.59 1.44
CA PRO A 27 -16.08 -8.70 2.25
C PRO A 27 -15.28 -8.22 3.47
N ALA A 28 -15.59 -7.01 3.96
CA ALA A 28 -15.01 -6.52 5.19
C ALA A 28 -15.25 -7.50 6.36
N PRO A 29 -14.31 -7.60 7.31
CA PRO A 29 -14.51 -8.38 8.53
C PRO A 29 -15.77 -7.92 9.29
N SER A 30 -16.30 -8.78 10.16
CA SER A 30 -17.41 -8.41 11.04
C SER A 30 -17.07 -7.18 11.89
N GLY A 31 -18.00 -6.22 11.99
CA GLY A 31 -17.79 -4.94 12.68
C GLY A 31 -17.03 -3.90 11.86
N TYR A 32 -16.75 -4.20 10.58
CA TYR A 32 -16.18 -3.29 9.61
C TYR A 32 -17.09 -3.24 8.38
N ARG A 33 -17.07 -2.09 7.71
CA ARG A 33 -17.68 -1.91 6.38
C ARG A 33 -16.62 -1.54 5.36
N THR A 34 -16.79 -2.04 4.14
CA THR A 34 -15.96 -1.63 3.01
C THR A 34 -16.40 -0.22 2.58
N VAL A 35 -15.46 0.71 2.55
CA VAL A 35 -15.64 2.04 1.98
C VAL A 35 -14.82 2.14 0.71
N HIS A 36 -15.48 2.56 -0.37
CA HIS A 36 -14.82 2.99 -1.60
C HIS A 36 -14.68 4.51 -1.54
N ASP A 37 -13.46 4.99 -1.31
CA ASP A 37 -13.21 6.43 -1.14
C ASP A 37 -13.13 7.12 -2.50
N PRO A 38 -13.70 8.33 -2.66
CA PRO A 38 -13.55 9.14 -3.88
C PRO A 38 -12.10 9.37 -4.32
N ASP A 39 -11.15 9.35 -3.39
CA ASP A 39 -9.71 9.50 -3.67
C ASP A 39 -9.06 8.23 -4.28
N GLY A 40 -9.86 7.23 -4.66
CA GLY A 40 -9.42 6.11 -5.50
C GLY A 40 -8.87 4.90 -4.75
N PHE A 41 -9.05 4.84 -3.42
CA PHE A 41 -8.70 3.68 -2.61
C PHE A 41 -9.94 3.02 -2.00
N SER A 42 -9.77 1.83 -1.43
CA SER A 42 -10.81 1.16 -0.68
C SER A 42 -10.26 0.62 0.63
N LEU A 43 -11.07 0.71 1.70
CA LEU A 43 -10.65 0.34 3.05
C LEU A 43 -11.80 -0.27 3.83
N ALA A 44 -11.51 -1.31 4.60
CA ALA A 44 -12.40 -1.78 5.66
C ALA A 44 -12.27 -0.85 6.87
N VAL A 45 -13.32 -0.11 7.18
CA VAL A 45 -13.36 0.85 8.29
C VAL A 45 -14.32 0.34 9.37
N PRO A 46 -13.99 0.43 10.67
CA PRO A 46 -14.92 0.03 11.71
C PRO A 46 -16.27 0.74 11.58
N ASP A 47 -17.34 0.04 11.95
CA ASP A 47 -18.68 0.62 11.92
C ASP A 47 -18.78 1.87 12.81
N GLY A 48 -19.58 2.84 12.38
CA GLY A 48 -19.78 4.11 13.08
C GLY A 48 -18.69 5.17 12.85
N PHE A 49 -17.59 4.85 12.17
CA PHE A 49 -16.59 5.87 11.80
C PHE A 49 -17.13 6.82 10.74
N THR A 50 -16.76 8.11 10.79
CA THR A 50 -17.20 9.14 9.82
C THR A 50 -16.01 9.66 8.99
N ARG A 51 -16.21 9.85 7.68
CA ARG A 51 -15.21 10.41 6.76
C ARG A 51 -15.10 11.92 6.93
N ASP A 52 -13.89 12.42 7.16
CA ASP A 52 -13.56 13.83 7.34
C ASP A 52 -12.32 14.18 6.47
N PRO A 53 -12.52 14.75 5.27
CA PRO A 53 -11.42 15.14 4.39
C PRO A 53 -10.76 16.44 4.88
N GLN A 54 -9.45 16.40 5.13
CA GLN A 54 -8.63 17.53 5.58
C GLN A 54 -7.45 17.77 4.63
N GLY A 55 -7.74 18.42 3.49
CA GLY A 55 -6.72 18.74 2.49
C GLY A 55 -6.10 17.48 1.87
N GLU A 56 -4.79 17.30 2.02
CA GLU A 56 -4.05 16.14 1.50
C GLU A 56 -4.34 14.82 2.22
N ARG A 57 -5.04 14.85 3.37
CA ARG A 57 -5.33 13.66 4.17
C ARG A 57 -6.81 13.48 4.37
N ILE A 58 -7.28 12.25 4.26
CA ILE A 58 -8.65 11.88 4.67
C ILE A 58 -8.57 11.19 6.01
N PHE A 59 -9.47 11.57 6.90
CA PHE A 59 -9.60 10.90 8.17
C PHE A 59 -10.92 10.13 8.27
N TYR A 60 -10.86 8.97 8.92
CA TYR A 60 -12.03 8.27 9.43
C TYR A 60 -12.02 8.40 10.95
N MET A 61 -13.01 9.11 11.50
CA MET A 61 -13.12 9.44 12.93
C MET A 61 -14.06 8.47 13.62
N SER A 62 -13.66 7.90 14.75
CA SER A 62 -14.58 7.14 15.60
C SER A 62 -15.69 8.04 16.16
N PRO A 63 -16.83 7.46 16.59
CA PRO A 63 -17.75 8.17 17.46
C PRO A 63 -17.01 8.77 18.66
N GLY A 64 -17.28 10.04 18.99
CA GLY A 64 -16.59 10.76 20.05
C GLY A 64 -15.14 11.18 19.74
N GLN A 65 -14.64 10.94 18.52
CA GLN A 65 -13.31 11.36 18.05
C GLN A 65 -12.11 10.82 18.86
N THR A 66 -12.31 9.75 19.62
CA THR A 66 -11.26 9.13 20.46
C THR A 66 -10.20 8.40 19.63
N PHE A 67 -10.60 7.81 18.51
CA PHE A 67 -9.70 7.12 17.57
C PHE A 67 -9.85 7.71 16.17
N ARG A 68 -8.73 7.81 15.46
CA ARG A 68 -8.68 8.30 14.08
C ARG A 68 -7.81 7.45 13.19
N LEU A 69 -8.28 7.22 11.97
CA LEU A 69 -7.52 6.57 10.91
C LEU A 69 -7.25 7.62 9.82
N GLY A 70 -5.99 7.97 9.60
CA GLY A 70 -5.60 8.99 8.63
C GLY A 70 -4.92 8.38 7.41
N ILE A 71 -5.45 8.67 6.22
CA ILE A 71 -4.90 8.23 4.95
C ILE A 71 -4.32 9.46 4.24
N LYS A 72 -3.02 9.40 3.90
CA LYS A 72 -2.38 10.36 3.00
C LYS A 72 -2.06 9.63 1.70
N ALA A 73 -2.70 10.03 0.60
CA ALA A 73 -2.28 9.57 -0.72
C ALA A 73 -1.08 10.42 -1.15
N THR A 74 -0.01 9.77 -1.60
CA THR A 74 1.14 10.43 -2.22
C THR A 74 1.48 9.70 -3.51
N GLU A 75 1.94 10.45 -4.51
CA GLU A 75 2.51 9.82 -5.70
C GLU A 75 3.70 8.93 -5.31
N PRO A 76 3.91 7.80 -6.00
CA PRO A 76 5.13 7.02 -5.84
C PRO A 76 6.35 7.90 -6.10
N GLU A 77 7.37 7.80 -5.25
CA GLU A 77 8.63 8.53 -5.48
C GLU A 77 9.30 8.03 -6.77
N ALA A 78 9.82 8.96 -7.58
CA ALA A 78 10.62 8.62 -8.75
C ALA A 78 11.90 7.87 -8.31
N GLY A 79 11.98 6.59 -8.65
CA GLY A 79 13.07 5.70 -8.23
C GLY A 79 12.75 4.80 -7.04
N GLY A 80 11.55 4.93 -6.45
CA GLY A 80 11.00 3.95 -5.51
C GLY A 80 10.57 2.64 -6.19
N PRO A 81 10.21 1.61 -5.41
CA PRO A 81 9.60 0.40 -5.97
C PRO A 81 8.41 0.77 -6.85
N PRO A 82 8.27 0.19 -8.05
CA PRO A 82 7.14 0.50 -8.93
C PRO A 82 5.81 0.18 -8.24
N ALA A 83 4.79 1.01 -8.50
CA ALA A 83 3.42 0.87 -8.01
C ALA A 83 2.69 -0.37 -8.56
#